data_AF-A0A0D2RKJ6-F1
#
_entry.id   AF-A0A0D2RKJ6-F1
#
_cell.length_a   1.000
_cell.length_b   1.000
_cell.length_c   1.000
_cell.angle_alpha   90.00
_cell.angle_beta   90.00
_cell.angle_gamma   90.00
#
_symmetry.space_group_name_H-M   'P 1'
#
loop_
_entity.id
_entity.type
_entity.pdbx_description
1 polymer ?
#
loop_
_entity_poly.entity_id
_entity_poly.type
_entity_poly.pdbx_seq_one_letter_code
_entity_poly.pdbx_strand_id
1 'polypeptide(L)'
;MNRLASDKLPPINGLYKLTKWIEDHGLKKAAVTNAPRPNAELMISKLGLKDFFDVVIVGSECEHAKPYPDPYLKALELLKVSKDHTFICEDSASGIRAGVAAGMPVVGLTTRNPENVLMEANPTMLVKDYEDPKLWSALEELDKKGDSLKTAA
;
A
#
# COMPACT_ATOMS: atom_id res chain seq x y z
N MET A 1 13.45 17.38 19.01
CA MET A 1 12.20 17.77 19.68
C MET A 1 11.48 16.48 20.07
N ASN A 2 11.54 16.11 21.35
CA ASN A 2 10.94 14.89 21.88
C ASN A 2 9.42 14.97 21.76
N ARG A 3 8.81 13.96 21.15
CA ARG A 3 7.42 13.59 21.43
C ARG A 3 7.33 12.08 21.55
N LEU A 4 7.77 11.61 22.71
CA LEU A 4 7.25 10.37 23.31
C LEU A 4 5.75 10.58 23.48
N ALA A 5 4.97 10.02 22.55
CA ALA A 5 3.65 9.51 22.86
C ALA A 5 3.74 8.01 22.62
N SER A 6 3.85 7.26 23.70
CA SER A 6 3.60 5.83 23.79
C SER A 6 2.10 5.50 23.61
N ASP A 7 1.40 6.25 22.77
CA ASP A 7 0.02 6.00 22.42
C ASP A 7 0.03 5.12 21.17
N LYS A 8 -0.54 3.92 21.28
CA LYS A 8 -0.85 3.08 20.13
C LYS A 8 -1.68 3.93 19.18
N LEU A 9 -1.12 4.37 18.05
CA LEU A 9 -1.94 4.88 16.97
C LEU A 9 -2.84 3.69 16.58
N PRO A 10 -4.18 3.82 16.73
CA PRO A 10 -5.05 2.71 16.38
C PRO A 10 -4.83 2.36 14.90
N PRO A 11 -4.88 1.06 14.55
CA PRO A 11 -4.85 0.67 13.15
C PRO A 11 -5.97 1.38 12.40
N ILE A 12 -5.73 1.72 11.13
CA ILE A 12 -6.78 2.23 10.25
C ILE A 12 -7.91 1.20 10.20
N ASN A 13 -9.16 1.65 10.29
CA ASN A 13 -10.33 0.77 10.23
C ASN A 13 -10.24 -0.14 9.00
N GLY A 14 -10.62 -1.40 9.16
CA GLY A 14 -10.54 -2.39 8.09
C GLY A 14 -9.15 -2.94 7.77
N LEU A 15 -8.06 -2.46 8.42
CA LEU A 15 -6.71 -2.96 8.16
C LEU A 15 -6.63 -4.49 8.22
N TYR A 16 -7.10 -5.08 9.33
CA TYR A 16 -7.03 -6.54 9.51
C TYR A 16 -7.98 -7.31 8.57
N LYS A 17 -9.10 -6.69 8.16
CA LYS A 17 -10.01 -7.26 7.16
C LYS A 17 -9.31 -7.33 5.80
N LEU A 18 -8.60 -6.26 5.42
CA LEU A 18 -7.81 -6.22 4.18
C LEU A 18 -6.64 -7.19 4.24
N THR A 19 -5.87 -7.25 5.33
CA THR A 19 -4.74 -8.20 5.43
C THR A 19 -5.20 -9.64 5.30
N LYS A 20 -6.34 -9.99 5.93
CA LYS A 20 -6.94 -11.31 5.77
C LYS A 20 -7.34 -11.59 4.32
N TRP A 21 -8.01 -10.64 3.64
CA TRP A 21 -8.36 -10.80 2.23
C TRP A 21 -7.11 -11.03 1.37
N ILE A 22 -6.03 -10.27 1.60
CA ILE A 22 -4.75 -10.43 0.89
C ILE A 22 -4.13 -11.83 1.13
N GLU A 23 -4.21 -12.36 2.35
CA GLU A 23 -3.72 -13.70 2.70
C GLU A 23 -4.56 -14.81 2.06
N ASP A 24 -5.89 -14.70 2.10
CA ASP A 24 -6.82 -15.65 1.50
C ASP A 24 -6.62 -15.76 -0.03
N HIS A 25 -6.10 -14.71 -0.67
CA HIS A 25 -5.75 -14.67 -2.09
C HIS A 25 -4.29 -15.04 -2.40
N GLY A 26 -3.47 -15.33 -1.38
CA GLY A 26 -2.06 -15.71 -1.56
C GLY A 26 -1.20 -14.63 -2.22
N LEU A 27 -1.60 -13.35 -2.12
CA LEU A 27 -0.88 -12.24 -2.77
C LEU A 27 0.52 -12.05 -2.17
N LYS A 28 1.42 -11.44 -2.94
CA LYS A 28 2.73 -10.96 -2.45
C LYS A 28 2.60 -9.55 -1.90
N LYS A 29 3.35 -9.23 -0.83
CA LYS A 29 3.20 -7.98 -0.08
C LYS A 29 4.53 -7.31 0.19
N ALA A 30 4.60 -6.01 -0.08
CA ALA A 30 5.72 -5.17 0.31
C ALA A 30 5.25 -4.00 1.17
N ALA A 31 6.01 -3.68 2.21
CA ALA A 31 5.90 -2.38 2.88
C ALA A 31 6.92 -1.43 2.23
N VAL A 32 6.45 -0.32 1.64
CA VAL A 32 7.32 0.65 0.95
C VAL A 32 7.18 2.01 1.64
N THR A 33 8.27 2.60 2.11
CA THR A 33 8.20 3.82 2.94
C THR A 33 9.41 4.73 2.81
N ASN A 34 9.22 6.05 2.95
CA ASN A 34 10.33 7.01 3.14
C ASN A 34 10.74 7.14 4.62
N ALA A 35 10.04 6.49 5.54
CA ALA A 35 10.43 6.49 6.95
C ALA A 35 11.73 5.69 7.13
N PRO A 36 12.62 6.09 8.08
CA PRO A 36 13.79 5.29 8.42
C PRO A 36 13.40 3.86 8.81
N ARG A 37 14.25 2.89 8.44
CA ARG A 37 14.05 1.45 8.70
C ARG A 37 13.60 1.13 10.13
N PRO A 38 14.23 1.66 11.20
CA PRO A 38 13.80 1.36 12.56
C PRO A 38 12.35 1.80 12.86
N ASN A 39 11.90 2.92 12.27
CA ASN A 39 10.53 3.39 12.45
C ASN A 39 9.54 2.51 11.68
N ALA A 40 9.90 2.07 10.47
CA ALA A 40 9.08 1.17 9.67
C ALA A 40 8.86 -0.16 10.39
N GLU A 41 9.95 -0.80 10.83
CA GLU A 41 9.93 -2.09 11.53
C GLU A 41 9.20 -2.00 12.87
N LEU A 42 9.38 -0.91 13.62
CA LEU A 42 8.65 -0.66 14.86
C LEU A 42 7.13 -0.57 14.61
N MET A 43 6.69 0.18 13.60
CA MET A 43 5.27 0.32 13.29
C MET A 43 4.66 -1.00 12.81
N ILE A 44 5.35 -1.72 11.92
CA ILE A 44 4.95 -3.06 11.48
C ILE A 44 4.79 -4.00 12.68
N SER A 45 5.76 -4.01 13.59
CA SER A 45 5.71 -4.84 14.80
C SER A 45 4.55 -4.44 15.73
N LYS A 46 4.28 -3.15 15.92
CA LYS A 46 3.17 -2.66 16.76
C LYS A 46 1.80 -3.02 16.20
N LEU A 47 1.69 -3.12 14.88
CA LEU A 47 0.47 -3.55 14.18
C LEU A 47 0.33 -5.09 14.13
N GLY A 48 1.30 -5.84 14.65
CA GLY A 48 1.29 -7.31 14.58
C GLY A 48 1.52 -7.86 13.17
N LEU A 49 2.14 -7.08 12.27
CA LEU A 49 2.32 -7.41 10.85
C LEU A 49 3.74 -7.86 10.50
N LYS A 50 4.53 -8.28 11.49
CA LYS A 50 5.96 -8.62 11.30
C LYS A 50 6.16 -9.69 10.22
N ASP A 51 5.29 -10.70 10.20
CA ASP A 51 5.37 -11.84 9.28
C ASP A 51 4.40 -11.69 8.08
N PHE A 52 3.70 -10.54 7.98
CA PHE A 52 2.73 -10.29 6.92
C PHE A 52 3.39 -9.83 5.61
N PHE A 53 4.45 -9.01 5.70
CA PHE A 53 5.15 -8.48 4.52
C PHE A 53 6.30 -9.40 4.10
N ASP A 54 6.36 -9.77 2.82
CA ASP A 54 7.49 -10.54 2.27
C ASP A 54 8.77 -9.67 2.24
N VAL A 55 8.63 -8.36 1.98
CA VAL A 55 9.76 -7.41 1.91
C VAL A 55 9.42 -6.02 2.47
N VAL A 56 10.43 -5.35 3.01
CA VAL A 56 10.35 -3.95 3.47
C VAL A 56 11.35 -3.09 2.68
N ILE A 57 10.82 -2.17 1.86
CA ILE A 57 11.59 -1.22 1.07
C ILE A 57 11.61 0.14 1.74
N VAL A 58 12.81 0.63 2.03
CA VAL A 58 13.03 1.97 2.57
C VAL A 58 13.54 2.86 1.45
N GLY A 59 12.85 3.97 1.20
CA GLY A 59 13.11 4.87 0.08
C GLY A 59 14.50 5.48 0.10
N SER A 60 15.07 5.73 1.28
CA SER A 60 16.46 6.21 1.42
C SER A 60 17.52 5.16 1.09
N GLU A 61 17.13 3.90 0.87
CA GLU A 61 18.00 2.80 0.44
C GLU A 61 17.80 2.48 -1.07
N CYS A 62 17.04 3.32 -1.77
CA CYS A 62 16.87 3.29 -3.23
C CYS A 62 17.69 4.42 -3.85
N GLU A 63 17.90 4.38 -5.17
CA GLU A 63 18.59 5.46 -5.89
C GLU A 63 17.85 6.79 -5.71
N HIS A 64 16.53 6.77 -5.88
CA HIS A 64 15.66 7.89 -5.54
C HIS A 64 14.53 7.47 -4.60
N ALA A 65 14.27 8.27 -3.56
CA ALA A 65 13.13 8.07 -2.65
C ALA A 65 11.82 8.56 -3.29
N LYS A 66 10.66 8.30 -2.66
CA LYS A 66 9.38 8.88 -3.12
C LYS A 66 9.51 10.42 -3.18
N PRO A 67 9.11 11.11 -4.26
CA PRO A 67 8.07 10.73 -5.22
C PRO A 67 8.56 9.98 -6.48
N TYR A 68 9.83 9.57 -6.55
CA TYR A 68 10.33 8.76 -7.65
C TYR A 68 9.81 7.31 -7.53
N PRO A 69 9.67 6.59 -8.66
CA PRO A 69 9.06 5.26 -8.69
C PRO A 69 9.96 4.15 -8.13
N ASP A 70 11.25 4.41 -7.97
CA ASP A 70 12.31 3.43 -7.67
C ASP A 70 11.96 2.50 -6.49
N PRO A 71 11.39 2.99 -5.35
CA PRO A 71 11.06 2.10 -4.23
C PRO A 71 9.98 1.07 -4.59
N TYR A 72 9.03 1.43 -5.46
CA TYR A 72 8.00 0.51 -5.93
C TYR A 72 8.51 -0.45 -7.00
N LEU A 73 9.34 0.04 -7.93
CA LEU A 73 9.97 -0.81 -8.94
C LEU A 73 10.88 -1.86 -8.28
N LYS A 74 11.62 -1.48 -7.24
CA LYS A 74 12.42 -2.41 -6.43
C LYS A 74 11.55 -3.44 -5.69
N ALA A 75 10.37 -3.04 -5.21
CA ALA A 75 9.44 -3.99 -4.61
C ALA A 75 8.95 -5.04 -5.64
N LEU A 76 8.58 -4.62 -6.85
CA LEU A 76 8.19 -5.53 -7.94
C LEU A 76 9.30 -6.53 -8.26
N GLU A 77 10.54 -6.05 -8.38
CA GLU A 77 11.72 -6.88 -8.67
C GLU A 77 11.94 -7.95 -7.61
N LEU A 78 11.98 -7.56 -6.32
CA LEU A 78 12.23 -8.50 -5.22
C LEU A 78 11.08 -9.51 -5.03
N LEU A 79 9.84 -9.08 -5.24
CA LEU A 79 8.66 -9.94 -5.17
C LEU A 79 8.48 -10.81 -6.43
N LYS A 80 9.17 -10.49 -7.52
CA LYS A 80 9.03 -11.13 -8.84
C LYS A 80 7.59 -11.09 -9.36
N VAL A 81 6.94 -9.94 -9.24
CA VAL A 81 5.56 -9.72 -9.69
C VAL A 81 5.49 -8.66 -10.78
N SER A 82 4.48 -8.74 -11.64
CA SER A 82 4.22 -7.73 -12.66
C SER A 82 3.45 -6.54 -12.06
N LYS A 83 3.77 -5.33 -12.53
CA LYS A 83 3.02 -4.11 -12.22
C LYS A 83 1.54 -4.21 -12.64
N ASP A 84 1.23 -5.00 -13.66
CA ASP A 84 -0.13 -5.15 -14.20
C ASP A 84 -1.03 -6.00 -13.28
N HIS A 85 -0.45 -6.69 -12.29
CA HIS A 85 -1.14 -7.45 -11.25
C HIS A 85 -0.83 -6.92 -9.84
N THR A 86 -0.48 -5.64 -9.73
CA THR A 86 -0.11 -5.00 -8.48
C THR A 86 -0.89 -3.70 -8.31
N PHE A 87 -1.36 -3.42 -7.10
CA PHE A 87 -1.90 -2.12 -6.71
C PHE A 87 -1.21 -1.62 -5.44
N ILE A 88 -1.26 -0.31 -5.21
CA ILE A 88 -0.58 0.37 -4.11
C ILE A 88 -1.62 1.04 -3.19
N CYS A 89 -1.40 0.96 -1.88
CA CYS A 89 -2.13 1.75 -0.88
C CYS A 89 -1.20 2.84 -0.31
N GLU A 90 -1.62 4.09 -0.34
CA GLU A 90 -0.81 5.25 0.08
C GLU A 90 -1.64 6.32 0.80
N ASP A 91 -1.04 7.04 1.75
CA ASP A 91 -1.70 8.13 2.49
C ASP A 91 -1.06 9.50 2.23
N SER A 92 -0.05 9.56 1.36
CA SER A 92 0.76 10.75 1.09
C SER A 92 0.82 11.10 -0.39
N ALA A 93 0.82 12.40 -0.72
CA ALA A 93 0.89 12.85 -2.12
C ALA A 93 2.20 12.43 -2.80
N SER A 94 3.32 12.40 -2.07
CA SER A 94 4.60 11.91 -2.61
C SER A 94 4.55 10.41 -2.90
N GLY A 95 3.91 9.64 -2.02
CA GLY A 95 3.72 8.21 -2.19
C GLY A 95 2.79 7.86 -3.35
N ILE A 96 1.67 8.59 -3.49
CA ILE A 96 0.78 8.43 -4.64
C ILE A 96 1.52 8.74 -5.94
N ARG A 97 2.24 9.86 -6.02
CA ARG A 97 3.05 10.20 -7.21
C ARG A 97 4.05 9.11 -7.57
N ALA A 98 4.72 8.54 -6.59
CA ALA A 98 5.66 7.44 -6.81
C ALA A 98 4.97 6.18 -7.37
N GLY A 99 3.79 5.83 -6.85
CA GLY A 99 3.03 4.68 -7.36
C GLY A 99 2.51 4.89 -8.78
N VAL A 100 1.98 6.08 -9.07
CA VAL A 100 1.54 6.50 -10.40
C VAL A 100 2.71 6.50 -11.39
N ALA A 101 3.85 7.07 -11.00
CA ALA A 101 5.07 7.07 -11.82
C ALA A 101 5.61 5.66 -12.09
N ALA A 102 5.36 4.72 -11.18
CA ALA A 102 5.69 3.30 -11.37
C ALA A 102 4.68 2.56 -12.27
N GLY A 103 3.63 3.25 -12.73
CA GLY A 103 2.63 2.70 -13.65
C GLY A 103 1.69 1.69 -13.02
N MET A 104 1.43 1.81 -11.72
CA MET A 104 0.50 0.96 -10.96
C MET A 104 -0.74 1.72 -10.50
N PRO A 105 -1.90 1.06 -10.40
CA PRO A 105 -3.06 1.63 -9.72
C PRO A 105 -2.75 1.99 -8.26
N VAL A 106 -3.21 3.16 -7.83
CA VAL A 106 -2.98 3.65 -6.46
C VAL A 106 -4.32 3.96 -5.78
N VAL A 107 -4.55 3.32 -4.65
CA VAL A 107 -5.62 3.62 -3.70
C VAL A 107 -5.07 4.59 -2.66
N GLY A 108 -5.56 5.83 -2.65
CA GLY A 108 -5.18 6.85 -1.68
C GLY A 108 -6.08 6.84 -0.44
N LEU A 109 -5.48 6.84 0.75
CA LEU A 109 -6.14 6.94 2.05
C LEU A 109 -6.20 8.39 2.50
N THR A 110 -7.40 8.88 2.81
CA THR A 110 -7.62 10.28 3.23
C THR A 110 -7.47 10.48 4.74
N THR A 111 -6.82 9.53 5.42
CA THR A 111 -6.63 9.50 6.88
C THR A 111 -5.66 10.56 7.40
N ARG A 112 -4.69 10.97 6.57
CA ARG A 112 -3.60 11.88 6.99
C ARG A 112 -3.58 13.21 6.24
N ASN A 113 -3.98 13.21 4.97
CA ASN A 113 -3.91 14.37 4.11
C ASN A 113 -5.29 14.67 3.50
N PRO A 114 -5.61 15.96 3.25
CA PRO A 114 -6.85 16.35 2.61
C PRO A 114 -7.03 15.72 1.21
N GLU A 115 -8.27 15.38 0.86
CA GLU A 115 -8.61 14.78 -0.44
C GLU A 115 -8.10 15.59 -1.63
N ASN A 116 -8.25 16.92 -1.61
CA ASN A 116 -7.81 17.78 -2.70
C ASN A 116 -6.29 17.70 -2.94
N VAL A 117 -5.49 17.59 -1.88
CA VAL A 117 -4.02 17.44 -1.98
C VAL A 117 -3.64 16.09 -2.56
N LEU A 118 -4.38 15.03 -2.18
CA LEU A 118 -4.12 13.69 -2.70
C LEU A 118 -4.57 13.55 -4.16
N MET A 119 -5.68 14.18 -4.56
CA MET A 119 -6.16 14.17 -5.94
C MET A 119 -5.17 14.78 -6.93
N GLU A 120 -4.41 15.80 -6.54
CA GLU A 120 -3.34 16.39 -7.38
C GLU A 120 -2.24 15.37 -7.74
N ALA A 121 -2.08 14.31 -6.94
CA ALA A 121 -1.14 13.23 -7.23
C ALA A 121 -1.71 12.16 -8.18
N ASN A 122 -2.96 12.33 -8.64
CA ASN A 122 -3.66 11.46 -9.60
C ASN A 122 -3.80 9.98 -9.18
N PRO A 123 -4.31 9.68 -7.97
CA PRO A 123 -4.59 8.30 -7.57
C PRO A 123 -5.71 7.69 -8.43
N THR A 124 -5.74 6.37 -8.51
CA THR A 124 -6.84 5.64 -9.15
C THR A 124 -8.16 5.85 -8.41
N MET A 125 -8.11 5.87 -7.08
CA MET A 125 -9.26 6.19 -6.24
C MET A 125 -8.82 6.71 -4.87
N LEU A 126 -9.72 7.42 -4.19
CA LEU A 126 -9.57 7.81 -2.80
C LEU A 126 -10.61 7.12 -1.93
N VAL A 127 -10.18 6.68 -0.75
CA VAL A 127 -10.99 6.00 0.27
C VAL A 127 -10.69 6.58 1.64
N LYS A 128 -11.69 6.57 2.53
CA LYS A 128 -11.54 7.11 3.89
C LYS A 128 -10.66 6.23 4.78
N ASP A 129 -10.85 4.92 4.67
CA ASP A 129 -10.13 3.87 5.36
C ASP A 129 -10.28 2.56 4.57
N TYR A 130 -9.88 1.42 5.14
CA TYR A 130 -10.01 0.12 4.47
C TYR A 130 -11.40 -0.51 4.63
N GLU A 131 -12.36 0.15 5.28
CA GLU A 131 -13.77 -0.28 5.31
C GLU A 131 -14.60 0.38 4.20
N ASP A 132 -14.05 1.38 3.51
CA ASP A 132 -14.74 2.12 2.46
C ASP A 132 -15.32 1.16 1.40
N PRO A 133 -16.65 1.19 1.15
CA PRO A 133 -17.30 0.30 0.18
C PRO A 133 -16.69 0.38 -1.22
N LYS A 134 -16.15 1.53 -1.61
CA LYS A 134 -15.51 1.68 -2.93
C LYS A 134 -14.32 0.75 -3.10
N LEU A 135 -13.53 0.54 -2.05
CA LEU A 135 -12.41 -0.40 -2.06
C LEU A 135 -12.94 -1.82 -2.28
N TRP A 136 -13.91 -2.24 -1.47
CA TRP A 136 -14.44 -3.61 -1.52
C TRP A 136 -15.15 -3.92 -2.84
N SER A 137 -15.91 -2.97 -3.41
CA SER A 137 -16.48 -3.14 -4.75
C SER A 137 -15.40 -3.35 -5.82
N ALA A 138 -14.29 -2.62 -5.76
CA ALA A 138 -13.18 -2.80 -6.69
C ALA A 138 -12.48 -4.17 -6.50
N LEU A 139 -12.29 -4.63 -5.26
CA LEU A 139 -11.71 -5.95 -4.97
C LEU A 139 -12.62 -7.09 -5.46
N GLU A 140 -13.94 -6.99 -5.24
CA GLU A 140 -14.92 -7.97 -5.73
C GLU A 140 -14.96 -8.05 -7.26
N GLU A 141 -14.75 -6.92 -7.96
CA GLU A 141 -14.61 -6.92 -9.41
C GLU A 141 -13.33 -7.61 -9.89
N LEU A 142 -12.24 -7.51 -9.14
CA LEU A 142 -11.00 -8.24 -9.43
C LEU A 142 -11.20 -9.75 -9.25
N ASP A 143 -11.89 -10.18 -8.19
CA ASP A 143 -12.18 -11.59 -7.93
C ASP A 143 -13.01 -12.19 -9.08
N LYS A 144 -14.07 -11.50 -9.52
CA LYS A 144 -14.90 -11.93 -10.66
C LYS A 144 -14.09 -12.07 -11.96
N LYS A 145 -13.18 -11.14 -12.23
CA LYS A 145 -12.30 -11.19 -13.42
C LYS A 145 -11.31 -12.35 -13.31
N GLY A 146 -10.75 -12.59 -12.13
CA GLY A 146 -9.86 -13.71 -11.85
C GLY A 146 -10.53 -15.06 -12.07
N ASP A 147 -11.78 -15.22 -11.60
CA ASP A 147 -12.55 -16.45 -11.78
C ASP A 147 -12.97 -16.70 -13.23
N SER A 148 -13.28 -15.63 -13.97
CA SER A 148 -13.60 -15.69 -15.40
C SER A 148 -12.39 -16.15 -16.24
N LEU A 149 -11.17 -15.73 -15.86
CA LEU A 149 -9.93 -16.17 -16.53
C LEU A 149 -9.58 -17.63 -16.20
N LYS A 150 -9.86 -18.09 -14.97
CA LYS A 150 -9.63 -19.49 -14.56
C LYS A 150 -10.61 -20.47 -15.20
N THR A 151 -11.83 -20.04 -15.50
CA THR A 151 -12.86 -20.88 -16.17
C THR A 151 -12.71 -20.93 -17.69
N ALA A 152 -11.95 -19.99 -18.27
CA ALA A 152 -11.68 -19.92 -19.70
C ALA A 152 -10.35 -20.58 -20.13
N ALA A 153 -9.57 -21.10 -19.19
CA ALA A 153 -8.29 -21.80 -19.40
C ALA A 153 -8.44 -23.31 -19.16
#